data_AF-S0EV09-F1
#
_entry.id   AF-S0EV09-F1
#
_cell.length_a   1.000
_cell.length_b   1.000
_cell.length_c   1.000
_cell.angle_alpha   90.00
_cell.angle_beta   90.00
_cell.angle_gamma   90.00
#
_symmetry.space_group_name_H-M   'P 1'
#
loop_
_entity.id
_entity.type
_entity.pdbx_description
1 polymer ?
#
loop_
_entity_poly.entity_id
_entity_poly.type
_entity_poly.pdbx_seq_one_letter_code
_entity_poly.pdbx_strand_id
1 'polypeptide(L)'
;MKAIYRNWVRVVAGVLSALGFIGGLYFAYRWAEPSPGDLFAPRPQVTSGPALLLTDAPFVAVLDGVVNWSLHADRVEVYSPSGGTLNGGIQNATIVGIRDGKLYQVNTATSPSPALLPPRPPAINPLVPTKPPLASFSADQGRYSTLVDNTSLPIGLQTRYYVRWQFRLEGHVLVKMQRGEQLTAPSITLLQLVPRPFGNPKLLAFCHQGATLLYKNAQIKVAQLRFDPQTRTADCHDGVEFTLSDPHEAPHVLRSDSAFWSLPDQTLRFPNEVTGLWQGIQFASRNVAVDIKRQLLTGLSGGTISADLPISLPNAAPSLSKTDVEVKPMPIHVLRSFNGKTAVALVALASTAASAPQTAKPSQNTTKVPFTLTWTGPWSDSAKTSTRIVHNFVYKEKDFTLSGDELVWNYKTDQIDATGHLTYDSPQYFGSCNRAHLDDKAHQDVFEGNVVLKLKPKSSPPAPNKSVASASNTPENANQPTDTPANDIRVHGVTLYCDRVVEDTQTKLFTLTGNLHAIQSFTDSDGKLIERNLTAAYAKYNDTTQQLTLYPPVDYKDNQGTTAHFDAPIVIGTKEGEETISGVGGTIEGTREEEETSKSSPSPSNSTLLPPAKGGNKPPGK
;
A
#
# COMPACT_ATOMS: atom_id res chain seq x y z
N MET A 1 -32.46 59.36 -16.85
CA MET A 1 -32.62 58.56 -15.61
C MET A 1 -33.71 57.49 -15.69
N LYS A 2 -34.98 57.78 -16.04
CA LYS A 2 -36.07 56.78 -16.06
C LYS A 2 -35.84 55.55 -16.97
N ALA A 3 -35.16 55.71 -18.12
CA ALA A 3 -34.89 54.58 -19.03
C ALA A 3 -33.83 53.60 -18.48
N ILE A 4 -32.82 54.10 -17.78
CA ILE A 4 -31.74 53.29 -17.20
C ILE A 4 -32.30 52.44 -16.05
N TYR A 5 -33.14 53.03 -15.20
CA TYR A 5 -33.81 52.32 -14.12
C TYR A 5 -34.70 51.17 -14.65
N ARG A 6 -35.41 51.39 -15.75
CA ARG A 6 -36.29 50.36 -16.35
C ARG A 6 -35.52 49.18 -16.92
N ASN A 7 -34.33 49.40 -17.49
CA ASN A 7 -33.47 48.31 -17.96
C ASN A 7 -32.85 47.55 -16.79
N TRP A 8 -32.43 48.25 -15.73
CA TRP A 8 -31.84 47.60 -14.56
C TRP A 8 -32.84 46.68 -13.86
N VAL A 9 -34.09 47.11 -13.68
CA VAL A 9 -35.16 46.27 -13.10
C VAL A 9 -35.42 45.02 -13.95
N ARG A 10 -35.37 45.10 -15.29
CA ARG A 10 -35.55 43.94 -16.17
C ARG A 10 -34.40 42.94 -16.07
N VAL A 11 -33.16 43.43 -15.99
CA VAL A 11 -31.97 42.58 -15.84
C VAL A 11 -32.01 41.87 -14.48
N VAL A 12 -32.29 42.59 -13.40
CA VAL A 12 -32.39 41.99 -12.06
C VAL A 12 -33.52 40.96 -11.99
N ALA A 13 -34.69 41.23 -12.56
CA ALA A 13 -35.78 40.27 -12.63
C ALA A 13 -35.43 39.01 -13.45
N GLY A 14 -34.69 39.17 -14.54
CA GLY A 14 -34.21 38.06 -15.37
C GLY A 14 -33.22 37.16 -14.61
N VAL A 15 -32.24 37.77 -13.92
CA VAL A 15 -31.24 37.03 -13.12
C VAL A 15 -31.90 36.28 -11.96
N LEU A 16 -32.84 36.91 -11.25
CA LEU A 16 -33.57 36.26 -10.16
C LEU A 16 -34.42 35.08 -10.66
N SER A 17 -35.02 35.21 -11.85
CA SER A 17 -35.79 34.12 -12.46
C SER A 17 -34.90 32.94 -12.87
N ALA A 18 -33.71 33.21 -13.43
CA ALA A 18 -32.75 32.17 -13.79
C ALA A 18 -32.22 31.43 -12.55
N LEU A 19 -31.89 32.16 -11.47
CA LEU A 19 -31.48 31.56 -10.21
C LEU A 19 -32.58 30.71 -9.58
N GLY A 20 -33.84 31.16 -9.64
CA GLY A 20 -34.99 30.38 -9.20
C GLY A 20 -35.16 29.08 -9.99
N PHE A 21 -34.95 29.12 -11.30
CA PHE A 21 -35.03 27.94 -12.18
C PHE A 21 -33.90 26.94 -11.90
N ILE A 22 -32.65 27.42 -11.77
CA ILE A 22 -31.49 26.58 -11.44
C ILE A 22 -31.66 25.96 -10.04
N GLY A 23 -32.12 26.73 -9.06
CA GLY A 23 -32.43 26.21 -7.72
C GLY A 23 -33.53 25.16 -7.76
N GLY A 24 -34.59 25.39 -8.53
CA GLY A 24 -35.66 24.40 -8.74
C GLY A 24 -35.17 23.10 -9.38
N LEU A 25 -34.32 23.17 -10.39
CA LEU A 25 -33.69 22.00 -11.01
C LEU A 25 -32.76 21.26 -10.04
N TYR A 26 -31.97 21.98 -9.23
CA TYR A 26 -31.12 21.37 -8.20
C TYR A 26 -31.95 20.62 -7.15
N PHE A 27 -33.06 21.21 -6.68
CA PHE A 27 -33.96 20.54 -5.75
C PHE A 27 -34.66 19.35 -6.39
N ALA A 28 -35.13 19.46 -7.64
CA ALA A 28 -35.74 18.34 -8.36
C ALA A 28 -34.73 17.19 -8.57
N TYR A 29 -33.48 17.51 -8.90
CA TYR A 29 -32.38 16.54 -8.99
C TYR A 29 -32.12 15.86 -7.65
N ARG A 30 -31.98 16.63 -6.55
CA ARG A 30 -31.80 16.11 -5.20
C ARG A 30 -32.98 15.28 -4.68
N TRP A 31 -34.19 15.55 -5.17
CA TRP A 31 -35.40 14.79 -4.83
C TRP A 31 -35.55 13.53 -5.69
N ALA A 32 -34.97 13.54 -6.90
CA ALA A 32 -34.93 12.40 -7.81
C ALA A 32 -33.72 11.47 -7.57
N GLU A 33 -32.67 11.92 -6.86
CA GLU A 33 -31.67 11.02 -6.30
C GLU A 33 -32.40 10.00 -5.40
N PRO A 34 -32.39 8.69 -5.73
CA PRO A 34 -32.89 7.69 -4.81
C PRO A 34 -32.18 7.92 -3.49
N SER A 35 -32.95 7.99 -2.40
CA SER A 35 -32.35 8.24 -1.09
C SER A 35 -31.24 7.18 -0.89
N PRO A 36 -30.15 7.48 -0.17
CA PRO A 36 -29.13 6.46 0.09
C PRO A 36 -29.73 5.18 0.67
N GLY A 37 -30.90 5.25 1.31
CA GLY A 37 -31.67 4.09 1.78
C GLY A 37 -32.35 3.25 0.69
N ASP A 38 -32.68 3.81 -0.48
CA ASP A 38 -33.35 3.12 -1.59
C ASP A 38 -32.37 2.37 -2.52
N LEU A 39 -31.08 2.71 -2.49
CA LEU A 39 -30.02 1.97 -3.18
C LEU A 39 -29.55 0.72 -2.41
N PHE A 40 -29.88 0.63 -1.12
CA PHE A 40 -29.74 -0.60 -0.37
C PHE A 40 -31.05 -1.37 -0.50
N ALA A 41 -31.02 -2.50 -1.21
CA ALA A 41 -32.12 -3.46 -1.16
C ALA A 41 -32.56 -3.62 0.31
N PRO A 42 -33.88 -3.53 0.61
CA PRO A 42 -34.35 -3.60 1.99
C PRO A 42 -33.70 -4.81 2.63
N ARG A 43 -32.92 -4.57 3.71
CA ARG A 43 -32.31 -5.66 4.49
C ARG A 43 -33.42 -6.68 4.71
N PRO A 44 -33.29 -7.92 4.21
CA PRO A 44 -34.35 -8.90 4.34
C PRO A 44 -34.72 -8.96 5.81
N GLN A 45 -35.96 -8.59 6.13
CA GLN A 45 -36.48 -8.70 7.49
C GLN A 45 -36.43 -10.18 7.85
N VAL A 46 -35.44 -10.55 8.67
CA VAL A 46 -35.20 -11.90 9.15
C VAL A 46 -36.34 -12.25 10.12
N THR A 47 -37.50 -12.60 9.58
CA THR A 47 -38.65 -13.11 10.33
C THR A 47 -38.72 -14.64 10.30
N SER A 48 -37.87 -15.31 9.52
CA SER A 48 -37.68 -16.75 9.59
C SER A 48 -36.56 -17.09 10.59
N GLY A 49 -36.84 -17.97 11.55
CA GLY A 49 -35.82 -18.58 12.40
C GLY A 49 -34.76 -19.36 11.60
N PRO A 50 -33.82 -20.06 12.28
CA PRO A 50 -32.77 -20.80 11.61
C PRO A 50 -33.35 -21.88 10.68
N ALA A 51 -32.76 -22.01 9.49
CA ALA A 51 -33.16 -23.04 8.52
C ALA A 51 -32.75 -24.44 8.98
N LEU A 52 -31.66 -24.54 9.75
CA LEU A 52 -31.20 -25.76 10.37
C LEU A 52 -30.63 -25.43 11.76
N LEU A 53 -31.04 -26.20 12.75
CA LEU A 53 -30.54 -26.13 14.12
C LEU A 53 -29.85 -27.45 14.44
N LEU A 54 -28.56 -27.40 14.77
CA LEU A 54 -27.78 -28.53 15.23
C LEU A 54 -27.38 -28.30 16.70
N THR A 55 -27.37 -29.38 17.48
CA THR A 55 -26.97 -29.36 18.90
C THR A 55 -25.84 -30.35 19.13
N ASP A 56 -24.84 -29.95 19.93
CA ASP A 56 -23.64 -30.74 20.24
C ASP A 56 -22.98 -31.37 18.99
N ALA A 57 -22.73 -30.54 17.98
CA ALA A 57 -22.34 -30.99 16.66
C ALA A 57 -20.93 -30.53 16.27
N PRO A 58 -20.16 -31.37 15.56
CA PRO A 58 -18.97 -30.92 14.87
C PRO A 58 -19.37 -30.02 13.70
N PHE A 59 -18.59 -28.96 13.47
CA PHE A 59 -18.81 -28.01 12.38
C PHE A 59 -17.50 -27.77 11.62
N VAL A 60 -17.54 -27.88 10.29
CA VAL A 60 -16.34 -27.88 9.45
C VAL A 60 -16.58 -26.96 8.26
N ALA A 61 -15.64 -26.04 8.01
CA ALA A 61 -15.60 -25.29 6.77
C ALA A 61 -14.67 -25.95 5.77
N VAL A 62 -15.26 -26.36 4.65
CA VAL A 62 -14.55 -26.94 3.50
C VAL A 62 -14.58 -25.91 2.38
N LEU A 63 -13.42 -25.62 1.81
CA LEU A 63 -13.27 -24.70 0.70
C LEU A 63 -12.31 -25.32 -0.29
N ASP A 64 -12.68 -25.31 -1.58
CA ASP A 64 -11.95 -26.00 -2.64
C ASP A 64 -11.67 -27.49 -2.32
N GLY A 65 -12.60 -28.14 -1.63
CA GLY A 65 -12.46 -29.54 -1.21
C GLY A 65 -11.51 -29.79 -0.04
N VAL A 66 -10.95 -28.75 0.58
CA VAL A 66 -10.02 -28.84 1.70
C VAL A 66 -10.60 -28.18 2.96
N VAL A 67 -10.42 -28.82 4.11
CA VAL A 67 -10.83 -28.25 5.40
C VAL A 67 -9.95 -27.05 5.75
N ASN A 68 -10.56 -25.87 5.94
CA ASN A 68 -9.85 -24.65 6.37
C ASN A 68 -9.87 -24.46 7.88
N TRP A 69 -11.01 -24.80 8.50
CA TRP A 69 -11.14 -24.86 9.95
C TRP A 69 -12.23 -25.86 10.33
N SER A 70 -12.15 -26.36 11.55
CA SER A 70 -13.11 -27.29 12.16
C SER A 70 -13.31 -26.94 13.62
N LEU A 71 -14.47 -27.23 14.20
CA LEU A 71 -14.76 -27.03 15.61
C LEU A 71 -15.84 -28.00 16.09
N HIS A 72 -16.09 -28.01 17.39
CA HIS A 72 -17.27 -28.61 17.99
C HIS A 72 -18.07 -27.53 18.72
N ALA A 73 -19.39 -27.56 18.64
CA ALA A 73 -20.26 -26.52 19.20
C ALA A 73 -21.46 -27.11 19.91
N ASP A 74 -21.89 -26.46 21.00
CA ASP A 74 -23.13 -26.81 21.70
C ASP A 74 -24.36 -26.55 20.84
N ARG A 75 -24.32 -25.48 20.04
CA ARG A 75 -25.42 -25.11 19.15
C ARG A 75 -24.91 -24.45 17.86
N VAL A 76 -25.42 -24.89 16.72
CA VAL A 76 -25.19 -24.28 15.41
C VAL A 76 -26.54 -23.94 14.77
N GLU A 77 -26.76 -22.67 14.51
CA GLU A 77 -27.93 -22.14 13.83
C GLU A 77 -27.50 -21.70 12.43
N VAL A 78 -27.95 -22.42 11.40
CA VAL A 78 -27.65 -22.12 10.00
C VAL A 78 -28.79 -21.33 9.40
N TYR A 79 -28.45 -20.26 8.68
CA TYR A 79 -29.41 -19.38 8.03
C TYR A 79 -29.30 -19.53 6.52
N SER A 80 -30.42 -19.83 5.86
CA SER A 80 -30.48 -19.87 4.40
C SER A 80 -30.64 -18.45 3.86
N PRO A 81 -29.97 -18.10 2.74
CA PRO A 81 -30.35 -16.91 1.99
C PRO A 81 -31.80 -17.03 1.51
N SER A 82 -32.51 -15.90 1.46
CA SER A 82 -33.91 -15.85 1.01
C SER A 82 -34.07 -16.48 -0.38
N GLY A 83 -34.85 -17.56 -0.48
CA GLY A 83 -35.09 -18.27 -1.74
C GLY A 83 -33.97 -19.21 -2.20
N GLY A 84 -32.89 -19.37 -1.44
CA GLY A 84 -31.81 -20.32 -1.74
C GLY A 84 -32.02 -21.71 -1.13
N THR A 85 -31.37 -22.72 -1.71
CA THR A 85 -31.26 -24.05 -1.11
C THR A 85 -29.91 -24.17 -0.39
N LEU A 86 -29.83 -25.02 0.64
CA LEU A 86 -28.58 -25.32 1.35
C LEU A 86 -27.53 -26.04 0.48
N ASN A 87 -27.87 -26.41 -0.77
CA ASN A 87 -26.97 -27.08 -1.70
C ASN A 87 -25.76 -26.23 -2.11
N GLY A 88 -25.82 -24.90 -1.96
CA GLY A 88 -24.70 -23.98 -2.22
C GLY A 88 -23.67 -23.89 -1.11
N GLY A 89 -23.81 -24.68 -0.03
CA GLY A 89 -23.02 -24.57 1.18
C GLY A 89 -23.59 -23.57 2.18
N ILE A 90 -23.03 -23.59 3.39
CA ILE A 90 -23.48 -22.73 4.49
C ILE A 90 -22.86 -21.35 4.29
N GLN A 91 -23.72 -20.35 4.06
CA GLN A 91 -23.27 -18.97 3.85
C GLN A 91 -23.21 -18.16 5.15
N ASN A 92 -24.11 -18.44 6.10
CA ASN A 92 -24.20 -17.75 7.38
C ASN A 92 -24.56 -18.74 8.49
N ALA A 93 -23.88 -18.65 9.64
CA ALA A 93 -24.22 -19.43 10.82
C ALA A 93 -23.92 -18.68 12.12
N THR A 94 -24.79 -18.85 13.12
CA THR A 94 -24.53 -18.47 14.51
C THR A 94 -24.16 -19.74 15.28
N ILE A 95 -23.07 -19.67 16.04
CA ILE A 95 -22.47 -20.82 16.71
C ILE A 95 -22.30 -20.46 18.19
N VAL A 96 -22.68 -21.36 19.09
CA VAL A 96 -22.59 -21.16 20.55
C VAL A 96 -21.85 -22.33 21.18
N GLY A 97 -21.01 -22.04 22.18
CA GLY A 97 -20.24 -23.01 22.93
C GLY A 97 -19.11 -23.64 22.10
N ILE A 98 -18.27 -22.81 21.48
CA ILE A 98 -17.22 -23.25 20.56
C ILE A 98 -16.05 -23.85 21.34
N ARG A 99 -15.81 -25.16 21.14
CA ARG A 99 -14.69 -25.92 21.69
C ARG A 99 -13.93 -26.66 20.58
N ASP A 100 -12.70 -27.06 20.89
CA ASP A 100 -11.83 -27.84 20.00
C ASP A 100 -11.69 -27.27 18.58
N GLY A 101 -11.80 -25.94 18.46
CA GLY A 101 -11.59 -25.24 17.21
C GLY A 101 -10.18 -25.48 16.71
N LYS A 102 -10.02 -25.77 15.41
CA LYS A 102 -8.75 -25.99 14.72
C LYS A 102 -8.75 -25.15 13.46
N LEU A 103 -7.65 -24.44 13.27
CA LEU A 103 -7.41 -23.57 12.14
C LEU A 103 -6.26 -24.13 11.32
N TYR A 104 -6.49 -24.43 10.04
CA TYR A 104 -5.50 -25.09 9.18
C TYR A 104 -4.77 -24.10 8.28
N GLN A 105 -3.62 -24.53 7.75
CA GLN A 105 -2.88 -23.73 6.81
C GLN A 105 -3.64 -23.58 5.51
N VAL A 106 -3.71 -22.35 5.00
CA VAL A 106 -4.24 -22.07 3.68
C VAL A 106 -3.33 -22.70 2.62
N ASN A 107 -3.88 -23.60 1.81
CA ASN A 107 -3.16 -24.21 0.70
C ASN A 107 -2.97 -23.18 -0.42
N THR A 108 -1.72 -22.80 -0.68
CA THR A 108 -1.33 -21.92 -1.80
C THR A 108 -1.26 -22.66 -3.14
N ALA A 109 -1.21 -23.99 -3.11
CA ALA A 109 -0.92 -24.82 -4.28
C ALA A 109 -2.12 -25.07 -5.23
N THR A 110 -3.33 -24.62 -4.88
CA THR A 110 -4.56 -25.04 -5.57
C THR A 110 -5.46 -23.92 -6.03
N SER A 111 -5.00 -22.66 -6.15
CA SER A 111 -5.75 -21.71 -6.99
C SER A 111 -5.74 -22.29 -8.40
N PRO A 112 -6.87 -22.83 -8.90
CA PRO A 112 -6.90 -23.30 -10.27
C PRO A 112 -6.68 -22.05 -11.10
N SER A 113 -5.66 -22.07 -11.97
CA SER A 113 -5.75 -21.26 -13.19
C SER A 113 -7.17 -21.46 -13.72
N PRO A 114 -7.94 -20.39 -14.05
CA PRO A 114 -9.35 -20.50 -14.42
C PRO A 114 -9.46 -21.41 -15.64
N ALA A 115 -9.61 -22.70 -15.38
CA ALA A 115 -9.73 -23.72 -16.40
C ALA A 115 -11.18 -23.67 -16.85
N LEU A 116 -11.38 -23.47 -18.15
CA LEU A 116 -12.66 -23.54 -18.88
C LEU A 116 -13.35 -24.93 -18.81
N LEU A 117 -12.94 -25.79 -17.88
CA LEU A 117 -13.51 -27.12 -17.71
C LEU A 117 -14.70 -27.07 -16.73
N PRO A 118 -15.78 -27.81 -17.00
CA PRO A 118 -16.96 -27.83 -16.15
C PRO A 118 -16.60 -28.25 -14.71
N PRO A 119 -17.28 -27.67 -13.71
CA PRO A 119 -16.98 -27.94 -12.31
C PRO A 119 -17.12 -29.44 -12.02
N ARG A 120 -15.99 -30.08 -11.69
CA ARG A 120 -15.99 -31.45 -11.18
C ARG A 120 -16.89 -31.48 -9.94
N PRO A 121 -17.81 -32.46 -9.81
CA PRO A 121 -18.64 -32.56 -8.61
C PRO A 121 -17.74 -32.64 -7.36
N PRO A 122 -18.11 -31.96 -6.27
CA PRO A 122 -17.31 -31.94 -5.05
C PRO A 122 -17.05 -33.37 -4.59
N ALA A 123 -15.79 -33.67 -4.25
CA ALA A 123 -15.42 -34.96 -3.69
C ALA A 123 -16.26 -35.23 -2.43
N ILE A 124 -16.85 -36.42 -2.34
CA ILE A 124 -17.79 -36.81 -1.27
C ILE A 124 -17.11 -36.81 0.11
N ASN A 125 -15.77 -36.94 0.15
CA ASN A 125 -15.00 -36.88 1.38
C ASN A 125 -14.07 -35.65 1.36
N PRO A 126 -14.25 -34.68 2.28
CA PRO A 126 -13.37 -33.53 2.36
C PRO A 126 -11.95 -33.98 2.69
N LEU A 127 -10.97 -33.42 1.99
CA LEU A 127 -9.58 -33.75 2.23
C LEU A 127 -9.15 -33.09 3.54
N VAL A 128 -8.92 -33.90 4.57
CA VAL A 128 -8.32 -33.44 5.82
C VAL A 128 -6.88 -33.02 5.52
N PRO A 129 -6.46 -31.79 5.87
CA PRO A 129 -5.09 -31.34 5.68
C PRO A 129 -4.09 -32.32 6.32
N THR A 130 -3.06 -32.70 5.57
CA THR A 130 -1.98 -33.57 6.07
C THR A 130 -1.09 -32.86 7.09
N LYS A 131 -1.06 -31.52 7.04
CA LYS A 131 -0.32 -30.68 7.99
C LYS A 131 -1.11 -30.49 9.28
N PRO A 132 -0.43 -30.43 10.45
CA PRO A 132 -1.10 -30.12 11.71
C PRO A 132 -1.78 -28.73 11.63
N PRO A 133 -2.82 -28.49 12.45
CA PRO A 133 -3.45 -27.19 12.53
C PRO A 133 -2.45 -26.11 12.98
N LEU A 134 -2.55 -24.92 12.40
CA LEU A 134 -1.75 -23.75 12.77
C LEU A 134 -2.07 -23.27 14.19
N ALA A 135 -3.36 -23.31 14.52
CA ALA A 135 -3.88 -22.86 15.80
C ALA A 135 -5.07 -23.70 16.23
N SER A 136 -5.30 -23.72 17.54
CA SER A 136 -6.56 -24.13 18.14
C SER A 136 -7.28 -22.91 18.69
N PHE A 137 -8.61 -22.92 18.72
CA PHE A 137 -9.40 -21.81 19.24
C PHE A 137 -10.65 -22.27 19.99
N SER A 138 -11.09 -21.45 20.94
CA SER A 138 -12.35 -21.60 21.67
C SER A 138 -12.99 -20.22 21.89
N ALA A 139 -14.31 -20.19 22.00
CA ALA A 139 -15.08 -18.97 22.26
C ALA A 139 -16.48 -19.32 22.77
N ASP A 140 -17.14 -18.38 23.45
CA ASP A 140 -18.52 -18.60 23.92
C ASP A 140 -19.50 -18.58 22.74
N GLN A 141 -19.27 -17.68 21.77
CA GLN A 141 -20.11 -17.52 20.60
C GLN A 141 -19.28 -17.22 19.36
N GLY A 142 -19.86 -17.46 18.18
CA GLY A 142 -19.29 -17.03 16.93
C GLY A 142 -20.32 -16.84 15.83
N ARG A 143 -19.98 -15.99 14.86
CA ARG A 143 -20.76 -15.73 13.65
C ARG A 143 -19.89 -16.00 12.43
N TYR A 144 -20.26 -17.01 11.68
CA TYR A 144 -19.60 -17.37 10.43
C TYR A 144 -20.35 -16.76 9.25
N SER A 145 -19.61 -16.22 8.28
CA SER A 145 -20.15 -15.74 7.02
C SER A 145 -19.19 -15.93 5.85
N THR A 146 -19.72 -16.32 4.68
CA THR A 146 -19.04 -16.21 3.38
C THR A 146 -19.54 -15.03 2.55
N LEU A 147 -20.61 -14.37 2.98
CA LEU A 147 -21.20 -13.20 2.34
C LEU A 147 -20.72 -11.92 3.02
N VAL A 148 -19.41 -11.74 3.05
CA VAL A 148 -18.81 -10.64 3.79
C VAL A 148 -18.63 -9.47 2.85
N ASP A 149 -19.29 -8.37 3.17
CA ASP A 149 -18.98 -7.10 2.52
C ASP A 149 -17.57 -6.66 2.91
N ASN A 150 -16.76 -6.30 1.91
CA ASN A 150 -15.40 -5.82 2.11
C ASN A 150 -15.37 -4.56 2.97
N THR A 151 -16.48 -3.81 3.08
CA THR A 151 -16.61 -2.64 3.97
C THR A 151 -16.28 -2.95 5.43
N SER A 152 -16.34 -4.21 5.86
CA SER A 152 -15.96 -4.66 7.20
C SER A 152 -14.44 -4.69 7.46
N LEU A 153 -13.61 -4.68 6.41
CA LEU A 153 -12.15 -4.62 6.55
C LEU A 153 -11.68 -3.19 6.82
N PRO A 154 -10.54 -2.98 7.49
CA PRO A 154 -9.86 -1.69 7.49
C PRO A 154 -9.61 -1.19 6.06
N ILE A 155 -9.77 0.11 5.81
CA ILE A 155 -9.69 0.75 4.48
C ILE A 155 -8.45 0.29 3.68
N GLY A 156 -7.29 0.19 4.33
CA GLY A 156 -6.04 -0.26 3.68
C GLY A 156 -6.05 -1.73 3.20
N LEU A 157 -6.94 -2.57 3.73
CA LEU A 157 -7.13 -3.95 3.28
C LEU A 157 -8.25 -4.09 2.24
N GLN A 158 -9.27 -3.22 2.28
CA GLN A 158 -10.40 -3.24 1.33
C GLN A 158 -9.95 -3.15 -0.13
N THR A 159 -8.96 -2.31 -0.40
CA THR A 159 -8.45 -2.06 -1.76
C THR A 159 -7.55 -3.19 -2.27
N ARG A 160 -6.91 -3.94 -1.36
CA ARG A 160 -5.88 -4.94 -1.70
C ARG A 160 -6.40 -6.38 -1.66
N TYR A 161 -7.51 -6.62 -0.97
CA TYR A 161 -8.01 -7.96 -0.73
C TYR A 161 -9.52 -8.05 -0.99
N TYR A 162 -10.02 -9.27 -1.15
CA TYR A 162 -11.42 -9.58 -0.88
C TYR A 162 -11.50 -10.61 0.24
N VAL A 163 -12.57 -10.54 1.05
CA VAL A 163 -12.83 -11.52 2.10
C VAL A 163 -13.44 -12.77 1.48
N ARG A 164 -12.80 -13.91 1.69
CA ARG A 164 -13.32 -15.21 1.24
C ARG A 164 -14.30 -15.80 2.23
N TRP A 165 -13.97 -15.68 3.51
CA TRP A 165 -14.87 -15.95 4.62
C TRP A 165 -14.40 -15.18 5.85
N GLN A 166 -15.36 -14.95 6.76
CA GLN A 166 -15.15 -14.34 8.06
C GLN A 166 -15.76 -15.23 9.14
N PHE A 167 -15.05 -15.32 10.27
CA PHE A 167 -15.57 -15.95 11.47
C PHE A 167 -15.27 -15.06 12.67
N ARG A 168 -16.31 -14.35 13.13
CA ARG A 168 -16.25 -13.46 14.28
C ARG A 168 -16.54 -14.24 15.55
N LEU A 169 -15.56 -14.40 16.41
CA LEU A 169 -15.63 -15.05 17.71
C LEU A 169 -15.83 -14.00 18.80
N GLU A 170 -16.68 -14.29 19.78
CA GLU A 170 -17.04 -13.38 20.87
C GLU A 170 -17.12 -14.11 22.22
N GLY A 171 -16.88 -13.36 23.30
CA GLY A 171 -16.85 -13.86 24.67
C GLY A 171 -15.42 -14.17 25.12
N HIS A 172 -15.23 -15.26 25.86
CA HIS A 172 -13.92 -15.72 26.31
C HIS A 172 -13.12 -16.35 25.13
N VAL A 173 -12.68 -15.51 24.18
CA VAL A 173 -11.95 -15.99 23.01
C VAL A 173 -10.51 -16.29 23.38
N LEU A 174 -10.08 -17.52 23.08
CA LEU A 174 -8.71 -18.00 23.26
C LEU A 174 -8.24 -18.68 21.98
N VAL A 175 -7.12 -18.22 21.43
CA VAL A 175 -6.46 -18.83 20.28
C VAL A 175 -5.06 -19.27 20.72
N LYS A 176 -4.78 -20.58 20.68
CA LYS A 176 -3.48 -21.16 21.00
C LYS A 176 -2.80 -21.62 19.72
N MET A 177 -1.64 -21.05 19.42
CA MET A 177 -0.85 -21.42 18.26
C MET A 177 -0.01 -22.67 18.54
N GLN A 178 0.44 -23.35 17.49
CA GLN A 178 1.21 -24.60 17.63
C GLN A 178 2.52 -24.47 18.43
N ARG A 179 3.12 -23.27 18.50
CA ARG A 179 4.41 -23.04 19.17
C ARG A 179 4.28 -22.44 20.57
N GLY A 180 3.08 -22.48 21.15
CA GLY A 180 2.81 -22.09 22.53
C GLY A 180 2.40 -20.62 22.72
N GLU A 181 2.23 -19.86 21.65
CA GLU A 181 1.61 -18.53 21.71
C GLU A 181 0.16 -18.63 22.10
N GLN A 182 -0.31 -17.64 22.88
CA GLN A 182 -1.69 -17.54 23.28
C GLN A 182 -2.19 -16.13 23.01
N LEU A 183 -3.26 -16.03 22.23
CA LEU A 183 -3.96 -14.79 21.96
C LEU A 183 -5.33 -14.85 22.66
N THR A 184 -5.58 -13.92 23.55
CA THR A 184 -6.87 -13.77 24.25
C THR A 184 -7.46 -12.40 23.99
N ALA A 185 -8.75 -12.35 23.71
CA ALA A 185 -9.50 -11.11 23.50
C ALA A 185 -11.00 -11.33 23.78
N PRO A 186 -11.77 -10.27 24.08
CA PRO A 186 -13.22 -10.38 24.18
C PRO A 186 -13.89 -10.65 22.83
N SER A 187 -13.23 -10.28 21.72
CA SER A 187 -13.68 -10.61 20.37
C SER A 187 -12.50 -10.72 19.41
N ILE A 188 -12.55 -11.71 18.51
CA ILE A 188 -11.56 -11.92 17.44
C ILE A 188 -12.30 -12.23 16.15
N THR A 189 -11.92 -11.56 15.08
CA THR A 189 -12.39 -11.87 13.73
C THR A 189 -11.30 -12.63 12.97
N LEU A 190 -11.56 -13.89 12.66
CA LEU A 190 -10.73 -14.69 11.76
C LEU A 190 -11.19 -14.47 10.32
N LEU A 191 -10.25 -14.23 9.41
CA LEU A 191 -10.49 -13.89 8.02
C LEU A 191 -9.57 -14.72 7.14
N GLN A 192 -10.10 -15.24 6.03
CA GLN A 192 -9.27 -15.59 4.88
C GLN A 192 -9.41 -14.49 3.83
N LEU A 193 -8.29 -13.84 3.53
CA LEU A 193 -8.18 -12.75 2.57
C LEU A 193 -7.54 -13.26 1.29
N VAL A 194 -8.04 -12.85 0.14
CA VAL A 194 -7.41 -13.14 -1.15
C VAL A 194 -6.90 -11.84 -1.78
N PRO A 195 -5.60 -11.72 -2.09
CA PRO A 195 -5.06 -10.53 -2.75
C PRO A 195 -5.70 -10.28 -4.11
N ARG A 196 -5.92 -9.00 -4.46
CA ARG A 196 -6.42 -8.57 -5.77
C ARG A 196 -5.27 -8.35 -6.78
N PRO A 197 -5.46 -8.66 -8.08
CA PRO A 197 -6.63 -9.32 -8.67
C PRO A 197 -6.64 -10.84 -8.39
N PHE A 198 -5.46 -11.44 -8.23
CA PHE A 198 -5.27 -12.84 -7.86
C PHE A 198 -4.00 -12.94 -7.01
N GLY A 199 -4.03 -13.76 -5.97
CA GLY A 199 -2.87 -14.02 -5.15
C GLY A 199 -3.11 -15.15 -4.17
N ASN A 200 -2.05 -15.53 -3.48
CA ASN A 200 -2.13 -16.58 -2.47
C ASN A 200 -3.01 -16.11 -1.31
N PRO A 201 -4.05 -16.88 -0.95
CA PRO A 201 -4.91 -16.49 0.15
C PRO A 201 -4.11 -16.48 1.46
N LYS A 202 -4.39 -15.48 2.28
CA LYS A 202 -3.75 -15.24 3.57
C LYS A 202 -4.77 -15.37 4.69
N LEU A 203 -4.31 -15.84 5.82
CA LEU A 203 -5.11 -15.95 7.02
C LEU A 203 -4.78 -14.80 7.97
N LEU A 204 -5.80 -14.15 8.52
CA LEU A 204 -5.63 -13.00 9.41
C LEU A 204 -6.58 -13.13 10.60
N ALA A 205 -6.08 -12.78 11.78
CA ALA A 205 -6.87 -12.60 12.99
C ALA A 205 -6.86 -11.11 13.37
N PHE A 206 -8.04 -10.51 13.53
CA PHE A 206 -8.20 -9.11 13.88
C PHE A 206 -8.93 -8.97 15.22
N CYS A 207 -8.38 -8.19 16.14
CA CYS A 207 -9.00 -7.86 17.44
C CYS A 207 -9.24 -6.35 17.49
N HIS A 208 -10.50 -5.92 17.65
CA HIS A 208 -10.86 -4.49 17.70
C HIS A 208 -11.08 -3.95 19.13
N GLN A 209 -11.19 -4.83 20.13
CA GLN A 209 -11.72 -4.50 21.46
C GLN A 209 -10.76 -4.94 22.58
N GLY A 210 -9.48 -4.69 22.40
CA GLY A 210 -8.46 -5.18 23.30
C GLY A 210 -8.00 -6.59 22.92
N ALA A 211 -6.71 -6.83 23.09
CA ALA A 211 -6.10 -8.15 22.92
C ALA A 211 -4.91 -8.28 23.87
N THR A 212 -4.67 -9.51 24.32
CA THR A 212 -3.45 -9.90 24.99
C THR A 212 -2.79 -11.01 24.21
N LEU A 213 -1.56 -10.78 23.75
CA LEU A 213 -0.73 -11.77 23.08
C LEU A 213 0.41 -12.17 24.02
N LEU A 214 0.44 -13.45 24.40
CA LEU A 214 1.44 -14.04 25.27
C LEU A 214 2.32 -15.00 24.47
N TYR A 215 3.64 -14.88 24.63
CA TYR A 215 4.60 -15.85 24.11
C TYR A 215 5.79 -15.96 25.05
N LYS A 216 6.01 -17.15 25.62
CA LYS A 216 6.99 -17.40 26.67
C LYS A 216 6.75 -16.46 27.86
N ASN A 217 7.73 -15.63 28.20
CA ASN A 217 7.69 -14.66 29.28
C ASN A 217 7.38 -13.24 28.81
N ALA A 218 7.08 -13.06 27.53
CA ALA A 218 6.70 -11.80 26.91
C ALA A 218 5.17 -11.71 26.74
N GLN A 219 4.60 -10.58 27.12
CA GLN A 219 3.19 -10.26 27.00
C GLN A 219 3.02 -8.89 26.33
N ILE A 220 2.12 -8.81 25.36
CA ILE A 220 1.63 -7.53 24.83
C ILE A 220 0.15 -7.41 25.14
N LYS A 221 -0.25 -6.29 25.73
CA LYS A 221 -1.64 -5.84 25.81
C LYS A 221 -1.81 -4.67 24.85
N VAL A 222 -2.88 -4.69 24.07
CA VAL A 222 -3.12 -3.66 23.05
C VAL A 222 -4.61 -3.46 22.81
N ALA A 223 -5.06 -2.28 22.39
CA ALA A 223 -6.45 -2.06 22.01
C ALA A 223 -6.82 -2.71 20.67
N GLN A 224 -5.96 -2.57 19.65
CA GLN A 224 -6.15 -3.19 18.35
C GLN A 224 -4.97 -4.10 17.97
N LEU A 225 -5.28 -5.32 17.54
CA LEU A 225 -4.27 -6.29 17.12
C LEU A 225 -4.63 -6.88 15.76
N ARG A 226 -3.68 -6.83 14.83
CA ARG A 226 -3.69 -7.63 13.61
C ARG A 226 -2.62 -8.71 13.72
N PHE A 227 -3.03 -9.96 13.76
CA PHE A 227 -2.14 -11.11 13.89
C PHE A 227 -2.25 -12.02 12.66
N ASP A 228 -1.11 -12.39 12.07
CA ASP A 228 -1.03 -13.37 11.00
C ASP A 228 -0.54 -14.73 11.57
N PRO A 229 -1.42 -15.74 11.68
CA PRO A 229 -1.06 -17.05 12.22
C PRO A 229 -0.06 -17.84 11.36
N GLN A 230 0.04 -17.54 10.06
CA GLN A 230 0.94 -18.23 9.16
C GLN A 230 2.37 -17.72 9.31
N THR A 231 2.55 -16.39 9.31
CA THR A 231 3.87 -15.77 9.46
C THR A 231 4.28 -15.58 10.92
N ARG A 232 3.32 -15.71 11.86
CA ARG A 232 3.49 -15.45 13.30
C ARG A 232 3.98 -14.02 13.53
N THR A 233 3.36 -13.06 12.86
CA THR A 233 3.64 -11.62 13.02
C THR A 233 2.42 -10.90 13.58
N ALA A 234 2.66 -9.83 14.33
CA ALA A 234 1.61 -9.07 15.00
C ALA A 234 1.83 -7.56 14.83
N ASP A 235 0.87 -6.87 14.24
CA ASP A 235 0.81 -5.40 14.22
C ASP A 235 -0.13 -4.94 15.34
N CYS A 236 0.41 -4.14 16.25
CA CYS A 236 -0.24 -3.67 17.46
C CYS A 236 -0.49 -2.15 17.33
N HIS A 237 -1.72 -1.70 17.55
CA HIS A 237 -2.12 -0.30 17.39
C HIS A 237 -2.98 0.20 18.56
N ASP A 238 -3.04 1.52 18.71
CA ASP A 238 -3.88 2.24 19.66
C ASP A 238 -3.58 1.92 21.14
N GLY A 239 -2.30 2.02 21.51
CA GLY A 239 -1.86 1.87 22.89
C GLY A 239 -1.41 0.44 23.19
N VAL A 240 -0.10 0.25 23.11
CA VAL A 240 0.62 -0.99 23.35
C VAL A 240 1.28 -0.93 24.72
N GLU A 241 0.99 -1.90 25.58
CA GLU A 241 1.74 -2.18 26.80
C GLU A 241 2.44 -3.53 26.67
N PHE A 242 3.76 -3.50 26.54
CA PHE A 242 4.61 -4.67 26.50
C PHE A 242 5.20 -4.94 27.89
N THR A 243 5.11 -6.18 28.34
CA THR A 243 5.72 -6.66 29.59
C THR A 243 6.62 -7.85 29.29
N LEU A 244 7.87 -7.78 29.73
CA LEU A 244 8.80 -8.91 29.76
C LEU A 244 9.06 -9.29 31.20
N SER A 245 8.55 -10.44 31.62
CA SER A 245 8.73 -10.94 32.98
C SER A 245 9.98 -11.83 33.06
N ASP A 246 10.81 -11.63 34.07
CA ASP A 246 11.87 -12.57 34.44
C ASP A 246 11.54 -13.11 35.83
N PRO A 247 11.56 -14.43 36.09
CA PRO A 247 11.26 -14.98 37.41
C PRO A 247 12.16 -14.42 38.53
N HIS A 248 13.32 -13.86 38.21
CA HIS A 248 14.27 -13.34 39.19
C HIS A 248 14.39 -11.81 39.21
N GLU A 249 13.66 -11.09 38.37
CA GLU A 249 13.83 -9.63 38.23
C GLU A 249 12.50 -8.88 38.15
N ALA A 250 12.55 -7.57 38.40
CA ALA A 250 11.41 -6.70 38.17
C ALA A 250 11.05 -6.72 36.66
N PRO A 251 9.75 -6.79 36.31
CA PRO A 251 9.32 -6.87 34.93
C PRO A 251 9.75 -5.63 34.15
N HIS A 252 10.19 -5.82 32.91
CA HIS A 252 10.39 -4.70 31.99
C HIS A 252 9.04 -4.33 31.40
N VAL A 253 8.67 -3.06 31.50
CA VAL A 253 7.35 -2.57 31.06
C VAL A 253 7.59 -1.42 30.09
N LEU A 254 7.14 -1.58 28.84
CA LEU A 254 7.25 -0.57 27.80
C LEU A 254 5.85 -0.19 27.29
N ARG A 255 5.64 1.09 27.01
CA ARG A 255 4.39 1.65 26.51
C ARG A 255 4.64 2.48 25.27
N SER A 256 3.82 2.30 24.24
CA SER A 256 3.89 3.05 22.98
C SER A 256 2.53 3.06 22.28
N ASP A 257 2.32 3.92 21.30
CA ASP A 257 1.07 3.92 20.52
C ASP A 257 0.97 2.72 19.56
N SER A 258 2.10 2.22 19.08
CA SER A 258 2.15 1.11 18.13
C SER A 258 3.39 0.25 18.28
N ALA A 259 3.28 -1.02 17.86
CA ALA A 259 4.41 -1.95 17.83
C ALA A 259 4.21 -3.01 16.74
N PHE A 260 5.33 -3.54 16.25
CA PHE A 260 5.37 -4.69 15.35
C PHE A 260 6.15 -5.83 16.01
N TRP A 261 5.51 -6.99 16.19
CA TRP A 261 6.13 -8.16 16.78
C TRP A 261 6.37 -9.26 15.74
N SER A 262 7.63 -9.58 15.49
CA SER A 262 8.01 -10.86 14.84
C SER A 262 8.27 -11.92 15.91
N LEU A 263 7.34 -12.86 16.09
CA LEU A 263 7.49 -13.95 17.05
C LEU A 263 8.54 -15.00 16.63
N PRO A 264 8.74 -15.31 15.33
CA PRO A 264 9.87 -16.13 14.88
C PRO A 264 11.22 -15.53 15.29
N ASP A 265 11.40 -14.22 15.06
CA ASP A 265 12.66 -13.53 15.33
C ASP A 265 12.78 -13.10 16.80
N GLN A 266 11.71 -13.27 17.59
CA GLN A 266 11.63 -12.79 18.98
C GLN A 266 12.03 -11.31 19.10
N THR A 267 11.64 -10.52 18.10
CA THR A 267 11.97 -9.10 18.00
C THR A 267 10.69 -8.28 17.98
N LEU A 268 10.62 -7.29 18.87
CA LEU A 268 9.52 -6.33 18.96
C LEU A 268 10.04 -4.95 18.58
N ARG A 269 9.42 -4.30 17.61
CA ARG A 269 9.81 -2.97 17.11
C ARG A 269 8.74 -1.95 17.45
N PHE A 270 9.14 -0.80 17.95
CA PHE A 270 8.29 0.32 18.30
C PHE A 270 8.69 1.52 17.43
N PRO A 271 7.93 1.84 16.37
CA PRO A 271 8.27 2.95 15.48
C PRO A 271 8.01 4.32 16.14
N ASN A 272 7.09 4.38 17.10
CA ASN A 272 6.71 5.62 17.78
C ASN A 272 7.53 5.82 19.07
N GLU A 273 7.17 6.85 19.82
CA GLU A 273 7.71 7.09 21.15
C GLU A 273 7.34 5.95 22.10
N VAL A 274 8.34 5.50 22.85
CA VAL A 274 8.25 4.44 23.85
C VAL A 274 8.63 5.05 25.18
N THR A 275 7.79 4.85 26.18
CA THR A 275 8.08 5.19 27.58
C THR A 275 8.02 3.92 28.42
N GLY A 276 8.80 3.84 29.50
CA GLY A 276 8.71 2.67 30.35
C GLY A 276 9.90 2.47 31.28
N LEU A 277 9.94 1.27 31.87
CA LEU A 277 10.99 0.79 32.75
C LEU A 277 11.73 -0.36 32.06
N TRP A 278 13.04 -0.21 31.87
CA TRP A 278 13.92 -1.28 31.40
C TRP A 278 15.04 -1.49 32.40
N GLN A 279 15.16 -2.70 32.95
CA GLN A 279 16.18 -3.04 33.97
C GLN A 279 16.22 -2.04 35.16
N GLY A 280 15.05 -1.53 35.57
CA GLY A 280 14.93 -0.56 36.66
C GLY A 280 15.19 0.90 36.27
N ILE A 281 15.53 1.18 35.01
CA ILE A 281 15.77 2.53 34.50
C ILE A 281 14.53 3.00 33.75
N GLN A 282 13.99 4.16 34.14
CA GLN A 282 12.95 4.83 33.36
C GLN A 282 13.58 5.47 32.12
N PHE A 283 12.94 5.33 30.97
CA PHE A 283 13.38 6.00 29.75
C PHE A 283 12.22 6.37 28.82
N ALA A 284 12.50 7.35 27.95
CA ALA A 284 11.68 7.70 26.80
C ALA A 284 12.56 7.72 25.54
N SER A 285 12.15 7.05 24.46
CA SER A 285 12.90 7.02 23.19
C SER A 285 12.00 6.70 22.01
N ARG A 286 12.44 6.96 20.77
CA ARG A 286 11.71 6.66 19.52
C ARG A 286 12.47 5.60 18.72
N ASN A 287 11.76 4.89 17.85
CA ASN A 287 12.32 3.83 16.99
C ASN A 287 13.12 2.79 17.80
N VAL A 288 12.47 2.18 18.78
CA VAL A 288 13.12 1.21 19.68
C VAL A 288 12.86 -0.21 19.19
N ALA A 289 13.84 -1.09 19.29
CA ALA A 289 13.66 -2.52 19.13
C ALA A 289 14.06 -3.28 20.41
N VAL A 290 13.29 -4.30 20.73
CA VAL A 290 13.54 -5.25 21.82
C VAL A 290 13.82 -6.62 21.22
N ASP A 291 15.02 -7.14 21.44
CA ASP A 291 15.36 -8.54 21.23
C ASP A 291 15.00 -9.31 22.51
N ILE A 292 13.85 -9.99 22.50
CA ILE A 292 13.30 -10.72 23.65
C ILE A 292 14.23 -11.88 24.04
N LYS A 293 14.88 -12.51 23.06
CA LYS A 293 15.78 -13.65 23.31
C LYS A 293 17.03 -13.22 24.06
N ARG A 294 17.55 -12.03 23.74
CA ARG A 294 18.77 -11.48 24.37
C ARG A 294 18.47 -10.51 25.51
N GLN A 295 17.20 -10.21 25.77
CA GLN A 295 16.77 -9.15 26.68
C GLN A 295 17.49 -7.82 26.39
N LEU A 296 17.62 -7.48 25.10
CA LEU A 296 18.36 -6.29 24.66
C LEU A 296 17.40 -5.24 24.11
N LEU A 297 17.56 -4.01 24.58
CA LEU A 297 16.90 -2.81 24.07
C LEU A 297 17.88 -2.05 23.16
N THR A 298 17.49 -1.77 21.92
CA THR A 298 18.30 -1.03 20.95
C THR A 298 17.51 0.13 20.35
N GLY A 299 18.06 1.34 20.37
CA GLY A 299 17.57 2.43 19.53
C GLY A 299 17.99 2.23 18.08
N LEU A 300 17.04 2.35 17.15
CA LEU A 300 17.27 2.15 15.70
C LEU A 300 17.71 3.43 15.00
N SER A 301 17.38 4.58 15.57
CA SER A 301 17.92 5.90 15.23
C SER A 301 18.69 6.39 16.46
N GLY A 302 19.89 6.96 16.31
CA GLY A 302 20.81 7.35 17.39
C GLY A 302 20.30 8.41 18.39
N GLY A 303 19.08 8.27 18.90
CA GLY A 303 18.50 9.08 19.95
C GLY A 303 19.17 8.80 21.29
N THR A 304 19.32 9.86 22.06
CA THR A 304 19.78 9.82 23.44
C THR A 304 18.73 9.14 24.33
N ILE A 305 19.15 8.18 25.13
CA ILE A 305 18.35 7.66 26.24
C ILE A 305 18.42 8.70 27.35
N SER A 306 17.38 9.51 27.53
CA SER A 306 17.28 10.37 28.71
C SER A 306 16.84 9.49 29.88
N ALA A 307 17.80 9.02 30.68
CA ALA A 307 17.51 8.45 31.98
C ALA A 307 17.40 9.62 32.96
N ASP A 308 16.19 10.03 33.31
CA ASP A 308 15.96 10.90 34.46
C ASP A 308 16.30 10.09 35.71
N LEU A 309 17.59 10.03 36.04
CA LEU A 309 18.05 9.53 37.32
C LEU A 309 17.76 10.63 38.35
N PRO A 310 16.87 10.43 39.34
CA PRO A 310 16.86 11.29 40.51
C PRO A 310 18.17 11.03 41.27
N ILE A 311 19.20 11.82 40.97
CA ILE A 311 20.43 11.84 41.75
C ILE A 311 20.12 12.62 43.03
N SER A 312 19.47 11.96 43.99
CA SER A 312 19.48 12.43 45.38
C SER A 312 20.82 12.00 46.00
N LEU A 313 21.88 12.76 45.72
CA LEU A 313 23.11 12.72 46.53
C LEU A 313 22.89 13.67 47.72
N PRO A 314 22.84 13.19 48.97
CA PRO A 314 22.93 14.09 50.11
C PRO A 314 24.37 14.60 50.22
N ASN A 315 24.53 15.92 50.24
CA ASN A 315 25.78 16.67 50.46
C ASN A 315 26.84 16.64 49.34
N ALA A 316 26.72 17.57 48.39
CA ALA A 316 27.87 18.23 47.78
C ALA A 316 27.50 19.68 47.42
N ALA A 317 28.37 20.63 47.78
CA ALA A 317 28.19 22.07 47.64
C ALA A 317 28.14 22.55 46.16
N PRO A 318 27.59 23.75 45.88
CA PRO A 318 27.28 24.18 44.52
C PRO A 318 28.43 24.97 43.90
N SER A 319 28.93 24.53 42.75
CA SER A 319 29.42 25.41 41.68
C SER A 319 29.95 24.58 40.52
N LEU A 320 29.28 24.60 39.37
CA LEU A 320 29.92 24.71 38.06
C LEU A 320 28.86 24.89 36.97
N SER A 321 29.17 25.84 36.10
CA SER A 321 28.37 26.44 35.04
C SER A 321 27.76 25.44 34.05
N LYS A 322 26.58 25.79 33.53
CA LYS A 322 26.02 25.27 32.28
C LYS A 322 27.07 25.34 31.17
N THR A 323 27.48 24.19 30.67
CA THR A 323 28.13 24.04 29.38
C THR A 323 27.21 23.18 28.53
N ASP A 324 26.61 23.78 27.50
CA ASP A 324 25.95 23.01 26.44
C ASP A 324 27.05 22.25 25.69
N VAL A 325 27.15 20.95 25.94
CA VAL A 325 28.00 20.03 25.19
C VAL A 325 27.09 19.32 24.20
N GLU A 326 27.26 19.63 22.92
CA GLU A 326 26.69 18.85 21.82
C GLU A 326 27.39 17.48 21.78
N VAL A 327 26.73 16.46 22.32
CA VAL A 327 27.25 15.09 22.36
C VAL A 327 26.79 14.37 21.09
N LYS A 328 27.75 13.98 20.26
CA LYS A 328 27.56 13.13 19.08
C LYS A 328 26.95 11.77 19.50
N PRO A 329 25.91 11.26 18.81
CA PRO A 329 25.21 10.06 19.27
C PRO A 329 26.09 8.80 19.19
N MET A 330 26.24 8.12 20.32
CA MET A 330 26.83 6.77 20.42
C MET A 330 25.74 5.77 20.86
N PRO A 331 25.78 4.51 20.38
CA PRO A 331 24.90 3.46 20.89
C PRO A 331 25.20 3.21 22.37
N ILE A 332 24.21 3.41 23.23
CA ILE A 332 24.30 3.10 24.66
C ILE A 332 24.08 1.60 24.83
N HIS A 333 25.13 0.88 25.18
CA HIS A 333 25.03 -0.50 25.67
C HIS A 333 24.92 -0.48 27.20
N VAL A 334 23.75 -0.78 27.74
CA VAL A 334 23.61 -1.07 29.18
C VAL A 334 24.05 -2.52 29.40
N LEU A 335 25.27 -2.71 29.89
CA LEU A 335 25.80 -4.02 30.27
C LEU A 335 25.83 -4.14 31.79
N ARG A 336 25.36 -5.28 32.32
CA ARG A 336 25.50 -5.59 33.75
C ARG A 336 26.95 -5.91 34.10
N SER A 337 27.38 -5.40 35.25
CA SER A 337 28.52 -5.93 36.01
C SER A 337 28.04 -7.04 36.94
N PHE A 338 28.82 -8.11 37.07
CA PHE A 338 28.46 -9.35 37.78
C PHE A 338 28.26 -9.22 39.31
N ASN A 339 28.46 -8.03 39.90
CA ASN A 339 28.50 -7.84 41.37
C ASN A 339 27.47 -6.84 41.93
N GLY A 340 26.29 -6.68 41.33
CA GLY A 340 25.18 -5.95 41.95
C GLY A 340 25.34 -4.42 42.05
N LYS A 341 26.33 -3.83 41.37
CA LYS A 341 26.43 -2.38 41.14
C LYS A 341 26.25 -2.11 39.65
N THR A 342 25.19 -1.38 39.30
CA THR A 342 24.97 -0.91 37.93
C THR A 342 26.02 0.14 37.60
N ALA A 343 26.99 -0.21 36.75
CA ALA A 343 27.92 0.73 36.17
C ALA A 343 27.48 1.03 34.73
N VAL A 344 27.17 2.28 34.42
CA VAL A 344 27.06 2.74 33.04
C VAL A 344 28.49 2.93 32.52
N ALA A 345 29.01 1.96 31.78
CA ALA A 345 30.35 2.06 31.21
C ALA A 345 30.26 2.52 29.74
N LEU A 346 30.79 3.72 29.45
CA LEU A 346 31.22 4.08 28.10
C LEU A 346 32.48 3.26 27.81
N VAL A 347 32.34 2.17 27.08
CA VAL A 347 33.48 1.30 26.73
C VAL A 347 33.87 1.55 25.27
N ALA A 348 35.01 2.21 25.07
CA ALA A 348 35.76 2.15 23.82
C ALA A 348 36.67 0.90 23.88
N LEU A 349 36.29 -0.18 23.20
CA LEU A 349 37.11 -1.38 23.08
C LEU A 349 37.90 -1.34 21.77
N ALA A 350 39.19 -1.03 21.87
CA ALA A 350 40.17 -1.49 20.89
C ALA A 350 40.45 -2.97 21.19
N SER A 351 40.08 -3.87 20.28
CA SER A 351 40.28 -5.31 20.41
C SER A 351 41.15 -5.80 19.26
N THR A 352 42.44 -6.00 19.54
CA THR A 352 43.35 -6.85 18.76
C THR A 352 43.15 -8.30 19.18
N ALA A 353 42.68 -9.15 18.26
CA ALA A 353 42.77 -10.60 18.42
C ALA A 353 43.00 -11.28 17.08
N ALA A 354 44.12 -12.00 16.99
CA ALA A 354 44.51 -12.84 15.87
C ALA A 354 43.64 -14.11 15.84
N SER A 355 43.14 -14.47 14.64
CA SER A 355 42.37 -15.70 14.42
C SER A 355 43.25 -16.81 13.87
N ALA A 356 43.20 -17.99 14.50
CA ALA A 356 43.65 -19.27 13.94
C ALA A 356 42.52 -19.91 13.10
N PRO A 357 42.83 -20.77 12.11
CA PRO A 357 41.90 -21.14 11.04
C PRO A 357 40.96 -22.28 11.44
N GLN A 358 39.68 -22.16 11.09
CA GLN A 358 38.71 -23.26 11.09
C GLN A 358 38.37 -23.70 9.67
N THR A 359 38.24 -25.03 9.56
CA THR A 359 38.14 -25.88 8.39
C THR A 359 36.80 -25.77 7.66
N ALA A 360 36.86 -25.86 6.33
CA ALA A 360 35.77 -25.63 5.39
C ALA A 360 34.71 -26.75 5.33
N LYS A 361 33.46 -26.35 5.02
CA LYS A 361 32.38 -27.17 4.46
C LYS A 361 31.66 -26.37 3.34
N PRO A 362 30.94 -27.01 2.40
CA PRO A 362 31.11 -26.81 0.97
C PRO A 362 30.30 -25.63 0.42
N SER A 363 30.90 -24.93 -0.53
CA SER A 363 30.39 -23.75 -1.22
C SER A 363 29.21 -24.10 -2.14
N GLN A 364 28.05 -23.46 -1.91
CA GLN A 364 27.02 -23.30 -2.93
C GLN A 364 27.48 -22.19 -3.89
N ASN A 365 27.50 -22.49 -5.18
CA ASN A 365 27.95 -21.60 -6.23
C ASN A 365 26.95 -20.44 -6.39
N THR A 366 27.15 -19.34 -5.64
CA THR A 366 26.37 -18.10 -5.78
C THR A 366 27.11 -17.20 -6.75
N THR A 367 26.49 -16.90 -7.91
CA THR A 367 27.01 -15.91 -8.85
C THR A 367 26.96 -14.53 -8.19
N LYS A 368 28.12 -14.02 -7.76
CA LYS A 368 28.23 -12.69 -7.18
C LYS A 368 28.09 -11.63 -8.27
N VAL A 369 27.12 -10.73 -8.13
CA VAL A 369 26.99 -9.56 -9.01
C VAL A 369 27.94 -8.47 -8.51
N PRO A 370 28.73 -7.83 -9.39
CA PRO A 370 29.55 -6.70 -9.00
C PRO A 370 28.67 -5.46 -8.75
N PHE A 371 28.94 -4.77 -7.64
CA PHE A 371 28.37 -3.46 -7.34
C PHE A 371 29.51 -2.48 -7.00
N THR A 372 29.23 -1.18 -7.09
CA THR A 372 30.13 -0.10 -6.68
C THR A 372 29.38 0.80 -5.70
N LEU A 373 29.98 1.07 -4.54
CA LEU A 373 29.46 2.03 -3.56
C LEU A 373 30.51 3.12 -3.36
N THR A 374 30.17 4.35 -3.74
CA THR A 374 30.99 5.54 -3.50
C THR A 374 30.28 6.45 -2.49
N TRP A 375 31.04 7.16 -1.66
CA TRP A 375 30.49 8.08 -0.66
C TRP A 375 31.44 9.25 -0.44
N THR A 376 30.90 10.38 0.01
CA THR A 376 31.68 11.58 0.33
C THR A 376 31.61 11.97 1.80
N GLY A 377 30.60 11.48 2.53
CA GLY A 377 30.41 11.72 3.95
C GLY A 377 31.19 10.75 4.85
N PRO A 378 31.00 10.83 6.18
CA PRO A 378 31.52 9.83 7.10
C PRO A 378 30.97 8.44 6.77
N TRP A 379 31.66 7.40 7.22
CA TRP A 379 31.18 6.03 7.17
C TRP A 379 31.55 5.28 8.44
N SER A 380 30.80 4.23 8.75
CA SER A 380 31.10 3.32 9.85
C SER A 380 30.81 1.88 9.43
N ASP A 381 31.51 0.92 10.04
CA ASP A 381 31.31 -0.50 9.81
C ASP A 381 31.34 -1.25 11.14
N SER A 382 30.34 -2.08 11.35
CA SER A 382 30.14 -2.88 12.55
C SER A 382 30.17 -4.37 12.16
N ALA A 383 31.31 -5.01 12.42
CA ALA A 383 31.47 -6.46 12.26
C ALA A 383 30.44 -7.25 13.09
N LYS A 384 30.05 -6.72 14.26
CA LYS A 384 29.11 -7.36 15.18
C LYS A 384 27.70 -7.46 14.61
N THR A 385 27.23 -6.42 13.93
CA THR A 385 25.90 -6.37 13.31
C THR A 385 25.94 -6.71 11.82
N SER A 386 27.14 -6.87 11.27
CA SER A 386 27.38 -7.02 9.83
C SER A 386 26.79 -5.87 9.03
N THR A 387 26.93 -4.65 9.55
CA THR A 387 26.28 -3.45 9.01
C THR A 387 27.32 -2.39 8.69
N ARG A 388 27.20 -1.80 7.51
CA ARG A 388 27.97 -0.63 7.09
C ARG A 388 27.02 0.55 6.89
N ILE A 389 27.37 1.70 7.46
CA ILE A 389 26.62 2.95 7.31
C ILE A 389 27.50 3.92 6.53
N VAL A 390 26.98 4.50 5.46
CA VAL A 390 27.67 5.51 4.63
C VAL A 390 26.76 6.72 4.43
N HIS A 391 27.37 7.91 4.34
CA HIS A 391 26.65 9.16 4.11
C HIS A 391 27.03 9.81 2.77
N ASN A 392 26.08 10.51 2.15
CA ASN A 392 26.20 11.13 0.82
C ASN A 392 26.71 10.12 -0.20
N PHE A 393 25.91 9.08 -0.42
CA PHE A 393 26.31 7.87 -1.12
C PHE A 393 25.81 7.85 -2.57
N VAL A 394 26.50 7.05 -3.39
CA VAL A 394 26.06 6.60 -4.71
C VAL A 394 26.34 5.10 -4.78
N TYR A 395 25.27 4.31 -4.79
CA TYR A 395 25.26 2.88 -5.01
C TYR A 395 24.99 2.59 -6.49
N LYS A 396 25.80 1.74 -7.10
CA LYS A 396 25.65 1.30 -8.50
C LYS A 396 25.70 -0.21 -8.57
N GLU A 397 24.71 -0.81 -9.19
CA GLU A 397 24.69 -2.24 -9.46
C GLU A 397 24.13 -2.49 -10.86
N LYS A 398 24.92 -3.13 -11.72
CA LYS A 398 24.60 -3.25 -13.16
C LYS A 398 24.28 -1.87 -13.75
N ASP A 399 23.07 -1.68 -14.27
CA ASP A 399 22.58 -0.44 -14.86
C ASP A 399 21.74 0.41 -13.88
N PHE A 400 21.60 -0.02 -12.63
CA PHE A 400 20.85 0.69 -11.60
C PHE A 400 21.79 1.56 -10.77
N THR A 401 21.38 2.82 -10.53
CA THR A 401 22.05 3.75 -9.63
C THR A 401 21.07 4.27 -8.58
N LEU A 402 21.48 4.26 -7.31
CA LEU A 402 20.76 4.88 -6.19
C LEU A 402 21.69 5.85 -5.47
N SER A 403 21.25 7.07 -5.21
CA SER A 403 22.01 8.06 -4.44
C SER A 403 21.16 8.76 -3.40
N GLY A 404 21.80 9.24 -2.33
CA GLY A 404 21.11 9.97 -1.26
C GLY A 404 21.97 10.24 -0.03
N ASP A 405 21.31 10.60 1.06
CA ASP A 405 21.97 11.15 2.25
C ASP A 405 22.59 10.08 3.17
N GLU A 406 21.88 8.98 3.41
CA GLU A 406 22.34 7.88 4.28
C GLU A 406 21.98 6.51 3.70
N LEU A 407 22.93 5.58 3.73
CA LEU A 407 22.72 4.18 3.38
C LEU A 407 23.27 3.25 4.47
N VAL A 408 22.45 2.30 4.88
CA VAL A 408 22.72 1.24 5.84
C VAL A 408 22.69 -0.09 5.10
N TRP A 409 23.85 -0.72 4.92
CA TRP A 409 23.98 -2.00 4.24
C TRP A 409 24.29 -3.12 5.22
N ASN A 410 23.41 -4.11 5.31
CA ASN A 410 23.68 -5.35 6.00
C ASN A 410 24.30 -6.37 5.03
N TYR A 411 25.62 -6.46 4.99
CA TYR A 411 26.34 -7.33 4.05
C TYR A 411 26.22 -8.84 4.37
N LYS A 412 25.57 -9.21 5.48
CA LYS A 412 25.27 -10.62 5.79
C LYS A 412 23.91 -11.02 5.22
N THR A 413 22.91 -10.17 5.37
CA THR A 413 21.57 -10.43 4.80
C THR A 413 21.47 -9.96 3.35
N ASP A 414 22.39 -9.12 2.90
CA ASP A 414 22.40 -8.44 1.60
C ASP A 414 21.18 -7.52 1.43
N GLN A 415 20.96 -6.69 2.46
CA GLN A 415 19.85 -5.75 2.54
C GLN A 415 20.38 -4.33 2.65
N ILE A 416 19.79 -3.42 1.87
CA ILE A 416 20.15 -2.01 1.85
C ILE A 416 18.95 -1.19 2.28
N ASP A 417 19.09 -0.43 3.36
CA ASP A 417 18.15 0.62 3.76
C ASP A 417 18.78 1.98 3.45
N ALA A 418 18.09 2.83 2.70
CA ALA A 418 18.54 4.16 2.36
C ALA A 418 17.51 5.22 2.75
N THR A 419 17.98 6.40 3.16
CA THR A 419 17.11 7.53 3.53
C THR A 419 17.70 8.87 3.09
N GLY A 420 16.82 9.85 2.91
CA GLY A 420 17.17 11.26 2.66
C GLY A 420 17.43 11.57 1.19
N HIS A 421 16.58 12.44 0.62
CA HIS A 421 16.62 12.94 -0.77
C HIS A 421 17.08 11.92 -1.81
N LEU A 422 16.46 10.74 -1.80
CA LEU A 422 16.90 9.64 -2.63
C LEU A 422 16.55 9.92 -4.09
N THR A 423 17.49 9.62 -4.98
CA THR A 423 17.26 9.55 -6.42
C THR A 423 17.71 8.18 -6.92
N TYR A 424 16.93 7.60 -7.82
CA TYR A 424 17.26 6.32 -8.44
C TYR A 424 17.11 6.40 -9.96
N ASP A 425 18.03 5.77 -10.67
CA ASP A 425 18.12 5.83 -12.12
C ASP A 425 18.41 4.44 -12.70
N SER A 426 17.72 4.13 -13.79
CA SER A 426 17.75 2.86 -14.52
C SER A 426 17.53 3.15 -16.02
N PRO A 427 17.90 2.26 -16.96
CA PRO A 427 17.63 2.48 -18.38
C PRO A 427 16.14 2.72 -18.71
N GLN A 428 15.24 2.12 -17.93
CA GLN A 428 13.79 2.14 -18.16
C GLN A 428 13.05 3.20 -17.33
N TYR A 429 13.64 3.68 -16.25
CA TYR A 429 12.97 4.64 -15.37
C TYR A 429 13.94 5.48 -14.57
N PHE A 430 13.46 6.62 -14.09
CA PHE A 430 14.15 7.49 -13.15
C PHE A 430 13.16 7.91 -12.07
N GLY A 431 13.60 8.11 -10.84
CA GLY A 431 12.71 8.60 -9.81
C GLY A 431 13.40 9.17 -8.58
N SER A 432 12.57 9.59 -7.63
CA SER A 432 12.98 10.11 -6.33
C SER A 432 12.04 9.65 -5.23
N CYS A 433 12.55 9.52 -4.00
CA CYS A 433 11.76 9.19 -2.82
C CYS A 433 12.48 9.60 -1.52
N ASN A 434 11.82 9.44 -0.37
CA ASN A 434 12.42 9.73 0.93
C ASN A 434 13.19 8.54 1.52
N ARG A 435 12.73 7.31 1.24
CA ARG A 435 13.26 6.06 1.80
C ARG A 435 13.26 4.95 0.75
N ALA A 436 14.27 4.09 0.79
CA ALA A 436 14.35 2.89 -0.02
C ALA A 436 14.81 1.69 0.81
N HIS A 437 14.29 0.50 0.49
CA HIS A 437 14.72 -0.79 1.04
C HIS A 437 14.93 -1.75 -0.12
N LEU A 438 16.16 -2.23 -0.32
CA LEU A 438 16.51 -3.20 -1.35
C LEU A 438 16.81 -4.54 -0.67
N ASP A 439 16.13 -5.60 -1.11
CA ASP A 439 16.33 -6.97 -0.61
C ASP A 439 16.43 -7.96 -1.78
N ASP A 440 17.67 -8.27 -2.15
CA ASP A 440 17.99 -9.18 -3.24
C ASP A 440 17.50 -10.61 -3.00
N LYS A 441 17.43 -11.03 -1.73
CA LYS A 441 16.97 -12.38 -1.37
C LYS A 441 15.45 -12.50 -1.41
N ALA A 442 14.76 -11.44 -1.02
CA ALA A 442 13.31 -11.34 -1.15
C ALA A 442 12.86 -10.99 -2.58
N HIS A 443 13.81 -10.61 -3.45
CA HIS A 443 13.56 -10.11 -4.80
C HIS A 443 12.60 -8.92 -4.80
N GLN A 444 12.78 -8.02 -3.83
CA GLN A 444 11.85 -6.94 -3.58
C GLN A 444 12.59 -5.65 -3.23
N ASP A 445 12.30 -4.63 -4.02
CA ASP A 445 12.75 -3.26 -3.75
C ASP A 445 11.54 -2.41 -3.40
N VAL A 446 11.66 -1.59 -2.36
CA VAL A 446 10.58 -0.76 -1.83
C VAL A 446 11.05 0.68 -1.77
N PHE A 447 10.29 1.59 -2.38
CA PHE A 447 10.52 3.04 -2.34
C PHE A 447 9.33 3.70 -1.65
N GLU A 448 9.58 4.56 -0.66
CA GLU A 448 8.55 5.15 0.22
C GLU A 448 8.78 6.64 0.47
N GLY A 449 7.66 7.37 0.56
CA GLY A 449 7.58 8.80 0.87
C GLY A 449 7.86 9.69 -0.35
N ASN A 450 6.84 10.47 -0.75
CA ASN A 450 6.90 11.41 -1.87
C ASN A 450 7.51 10.81 -3.14
N VAL A 451 7.08 9.60 -3.51
CA VAL A 451 7.68 8.86 -4.62
C VAL A 451 7.28 9.52 -5.94
N VAL A 452 8.29 9.83 -6.76
CA VAL A 452 8.13 10.27 -8.14
C VAL A 452 8.83 9.26 -9.04
N LEU A 453 8.11 8.65 -9.97
CA LEU A 453 8.63 7.66 -10.91
C LEU A 453 8.33 8.11 -12.34
N LYS A 454 9.37 8.43 -13.10
CA LYS A 454 9.30 8.77 -14.53
C LYS A 454 9.69 7.55 -15.35
N LEU A 455 8.76 7.06 -16.16
CA LEU A 455 8.98 5.94 -17.07
C LEU A 455 9.62 6.47 -18.37
N LYS A 456 10.77 5.90 -18.74
CA LYS A 456 11.49 6.25 -19.97
C LYS A 456 10.92 5.41 -21.13
N PRO A 457 10.51 6.04 -22.25
CA PRO A 457 10.04 5.29 -23.41
C PRO A 457 11.15 4.40 -23.95
N LYS A 458 10.79 3.16 -24.30
CA LYS A 458 11.69 2.27 -25.05
C LYS A 458 11.39 2.46 -26.53
N SER A 459 12.39 2.88 -27.30
CA SER A 459 12.23 3.08 -28.73
C SER A 459 11.73 1.79 -29.38
N SER A 460 10.66 1.90 -30.17
CA SER A 460 10.20 0.81 -31.01
C SER A 460 11.31 0.41 -31.98
N PRO A 461 11.60 -0.89 -32.19
CA PRO A 461 12.51 -1.30 -33.25
C PRO A 461 11.99 -0.77 -34.59
N PRO A 462 12.85 -0.22 -35.47
CA PRO A 462 12.40 0.32 -36.74
C PRO A 462 11.68 -0.77 -37.53
N ALA A 463 10.46 -0.46 -37.97
CA ALA A 463 9.70 -1.34 -38.85
C ALA A 463 10.58 -1.67 -40.09
N PRO A 464 10.56 -2.93 -40.58
CA PRO A 464 11.36 -3.31 -41.73
C PRO A 464 10.91 -2.49 -42.95
N ASN A 465 11.73 -1.50 -43.32
CA ASN A 465 11.53 -0.71 -44.52
C ASN A 465 11.46 -1.65 -45.73
N LYS A 466 10.31 -1.67 -46.39
CA LYS A 466 10.15 -2.16 -47.76
C LYS A 466 11.20 -1.46 -48.62
N SER A 467 12.12 -2.23 -49.15
CA SER A 467 13.09 -1.78 -50.13
C SER A 467 12.35 -1.22 -51.35
N VAL A 468 12.58 0.05 -51.66
CA VAL A 468 12.52 0.52 -53.04
C VAL A 468 13.86 1.18 -53.32
N ALA A 469 14.67 0.47 -54.10
CA ALA A 469 15.89 0.99 -54.67
C ALA A 469 15.56 2.11 -55.65
N SER A 470 16.23 3.26 -55.51
CA SER A 470 16.75 4.02 -56.64
C SER A 470 17.81 5.00 -56.14
N ALA A 471 18.99 4.85 -56.73
CA ALA A 471 20.15 5.70 -56.56
C ALA A 471 19.97 7.01 -57.33
N SER A 472 20.44 8.12 -56.78
CA SER A 472 21.15 9.15 -57.56
C SER A 472 22.02 10.02 -56.65
N ASN A 473 23.20 10.31 -57.19
CA ASN A 473 24.40 10.90 -56.61
C ASN A 473 24.31 12.43 -56.29
N THR A 474 24.82 12.83 -55.10
CA THR A 474 25.90 13.86 -54.83
C THR A 474 25.70 15.33 -55.26
N PRO A 475 26.32 16.37 -54.63
CA PRO A 475 26.64 16.70 -53.21
C PRO A 475 26.26 18.17 -52.81
N GLU A 476 26.69 18.58 -51.60
CA GLU A 476 27.14 19.95 -51.24
C GLU A 476 26.08 20.97 -50.74
N ASN A 477 26.06 21.21 -49.42
CA ASN A 477 26.53 22.51 -48.90
C ASN A 477 26.76 22.47 -47.37
N ALA A 478 27.91 22.99 -46.96
CA ALA A 478 28.30 23.18 -45.57
C ALA A 478 27.85 24.57 -45.09
N ASN A 479 27.23 24.65 -43.90
CA ASN A 479 27.33 25.79 -42.97
C ASN A 479 26.61 25.45 -41.64
N GLN A 480 27.41 25.33 -40.56
CA GLN A 480 27.22 25.57 -39.11
C GLN A 480 25.82 25.50 -38.42
N PRO A 481 25.74 25.24 -37.08
CA PRO A 481 26.82 24.99 -36.11
C PRO A 481 26.66 23.67 -35.30
N THR A 482 27.81 23.25 -34.77
CA THR A 482 28.01 22.22 -33.75
C THR A 482 27.52 22.70 -32.38
N ASP A 483 27.19 21.71 -31.55
CA ASP A 483 26.99 21.75 -30.09
C ASP A 483 25.62 22.19 -29.55
N THR A 484 24.65 21.28 -29.67
CA THR A 484 23.65 21.07 -28.62
C THR A 484 23.85 19.65 -28.07
N PRO A 485 24.11 19.46 -26.76
CA PRO A 485 24.42 18.16 -26.18
C PRO A 485 23.22 17.21 -26.27
N ALA A 486 23.53 15.92 -26.38
CA ALA A 486 22.66 14.75 -26.49
C ALA A 486 21.60 14.62 -25.37
N ASN A 487 20.63 15.55 -25.34
CA ASN A 487 19.56 15.62 -24.34
C ASN A 487 18.26 16.19 -24.92
N ASP A 488 18.03 16.07 -26.22
CA ASP A 488 16.71 16.29 -26.83
C ASP A 488 15.78 15.15 -26.39
N ILE A 489 15.27 15.35 -25.16
CA ILE A 489 13.96 15.01 -24.66
C ILE A 489 13.27 13.91 -25.48
N ARG A 490 13.32 12.68 -24.96
CA ARG A 490 12.31 11.64 -25.26
C ARG A 490 10.98 12.14 -24.66
N VAL A 491 10.22 12.95 -25.42
CA VAL A 491 9.17 13.87 -24.91
C VAL A 491 7.93 13.16 -24.33
N HIS A 492 7.76 11.86 -24.53
CA HIS A 492 6.48 11.19 -24.28
C HIS A 492 6.56 10.07 -23.24
N GLY A 493 6.81 10.44 -21.98
CA GLY A 493 6.85 9.51 -20.84
C GLY A 493 5.62 9.62 -19.93
N VAL A 494 5.43 8.63 -19.06
CA VAL A 494 4.47 8.70 -17.96
C VAL A 494 5.23 9.04 -16.68
N THR A 495 4.78 10.07 -15.97
CA THR A 495 5.27 10.41 -14.62
C THR A 495 4.23 10.01 -13.59
N LEU A 496 4.65 9.24 -12.60
CA LEU A 496 3.82 8.69 -11.54
C LEU A 496 4.23 9.30 -10.20
N TYR A 497 3.25 9.76 -9.43
CA TYR A 497 3.40 10.29 -8.08
C TYR A 497 2.62 9.39 -7.13
N CYS A 498 3.22 8.95 -6.03
CA CYS A 498 2.53 8.15 -5.02
C CYS A 498 3.29 8.14 -3.68
N ASP A 499 2.69 7.54 -2.66
CA ASP A 499 3.34 7.40 -1.36
C ASP A 499 4.35 6.24 -1.32
N ARG A 500 4.10 5.18 -2.10
CA ARG A 500 4.90 3.95 -2.07
C ARG A 500 4.91 3.20 -3.39
N VAL A 501 6.10 2.73 -3.78
CA VAL A 501 6.34 1.79 -4.88
C VAL A 501 7.00 0.53 -4.34
N VAL A 502 6.56 -0.63 -4.84
CA VAL A 502 7.19 -1.93 -4.59
C VAL A 502 7.51 -2.57 -5.93
N GLU A 503 8.79 -2.78 -6.24
CA GLU A 503 9.27 -3.55 -7.39
C GLU A 503 9.52 -5.00 -6.97
N ASP A 504 8.92 -5.95 -7.69
CA ASP A 504 9.36 -7.34 -7.69
C ASP A 504 10.46 -7.49 -8.75
N THR A 505 11.70 -7.67 -8.31
CA THR A 505 12.88 -7.58 -9.19
C THR A 505 13.01 -8.78 -10.13
N GLN A 506 12.35 -9.91 -9.82
CA GLN A 506 12.29 -11.09 -10.68
C GLN A 506 11.27 -10.91 -11.81
N THR A 507 10.07 -10.46 -11.49
CA THR A 507 8.96 -10.33 -12.46
C THR A 507 8.92 -8.97 -13.14
N LYS A 508 9.72 -8.01 -12.67
CA LYS A 508 9.76 -6.61 -13.15
C LYS A 508 8.38 -5.94 -13.10
N LEU A 509 7.66 -6.22 -12.01
CA LEU A 509 6.34 -5.67 -11.72
C LEU A 509 6.43 -4.66 -10.58
N PHE A 510 5.98 -3.44 -10.87
CA PHE A 510 5.88 -2.35 -9.91
C PHE A 510 4.45 -2.25 -9.41
N THR A 511 4.27 -2.16 -8.09
CA THR A 511 2.97 -1.86 -7.46
C THR A 511 3.06 -0.50 -6.79
N LEU A 512 2.25 0.45 -7.25
CA LEU A 512 2.22 1.84 -6.79
C LEU A 512 0.97 2.08 -5.95
N THR A 513 1.12 2.64 -4.75
CA THR A 513 0.02 2.83 -3.80
C THR A 513 0.12 4.13 -3.03
N GLY A 514 -1.04 4.68 -2.65
CA GLY A 514 -1.16 5.91 -1.84
C GLY A 514 -1.06 7.17 -2.69
N ASN A 515 -2.06 8.05 -2.59
CA ASN A 515 -2.17 9.33 -3.31
C ASN A 515 -1.70 9.27 -4.77
N LEU A 516 -2.13 8.24 -5.52
CA LEU A 516 -1.59 7.98 -6.84
C LEU A 516 -2.10 8.98 -7.87
N HIS A 517 -1.16 9.65 -8.53
CA HIS A 517 -1.39 10.57 -9.64
C HIS A 517 -0.44 10.24 -10.80
N ALA A 518 -0.97 10.10 -12.01
CA ALA A 518 -0.23 9.80 -13.22
C ALA A 518 -0.40 10.92 -14.24
N ILE A 519 0.70 11.39 -14.81
CA ILE A 519 0.72 12.40 -15.87
C ILE A 519 1.36 11.77 -17.10
N GLN A 520 0.61 11.75 -18.21
CA GLN A 520 1.12 11.31 -19.52
C GLN A 520 1.01 12.47 -20.50
N SER A 521 2.11 12.78 -21.19
CA SER A 521 2.15 13.79 -22.25
C SER A 521 2.51 13.13 -23.58
N PHE A 522 1.74 13.38 -24.63
CA PHE A 522 1.98 12.83 -25.97
C PHE A 522 1.48 13.81 -27.05
N THR A 523 1.96 13.63 -28.28
CA THR A 523 1.53 14.43 -29.43
C THR A 523 0.47 13.67 -30.21
N ASP A 524 -0.63 14.33 -30.57
CA ASP A 524 -1.67 13.73 -31.42
C ASP A 524 -1.28 13.72 -32.90
N SER A 525 -2.17 13.20 -33.76
CA SER A 525 -1.97 13.13 -35.21
C SER A 525 -1.80 14.49 -35.89
N ASP A 526 -2.28 15.56 -35.25
CA ASP A 526 -2.24 16.93 -35.77
C ASP A 526 -1.04 17.72 -35.22
N GLY A 527 -0.16 17.06 -34.46
CA GLY A 527 1.02 17.69 -33.88
C GLY A 527 0.75 18.46 -32.58
N LYS A 528 -0.45 18.32 -31.99
CA LYS A 528 -0.84 19.03 -30.77
C LYS A 528 -0.47 18.21 -29.53
N LEU A 529 0.11 18.89 -28.54
CA LEU A 529 0.48 18.29 -27.26
C LEU A 529 -0.77 18.05 -26.41
N ILE A 530 -1.06 16.79 -26.12
CA ILE A 530 -2.09 16.36 -25.18
C ILE A 530 -1.41 15.94 -23.87
N GLU A 531 -1.83 16.55 -22.78
CA GLU A 531 -1.45 16.14 -21.43
C GLU A 531 -2.66 15.57 -20.72
N ARG A 532 -2.52 14.34 -20.21
CA ARG A 532 -3.54 13.60 -19.46
C ARG A 532 -3.09 13.44 -18.03
N ASN A 533 -3.95 13.88 -17.11
CA ASN A 533 -3.80 13.73 -15.67
C ASN A 533 -4.79 12.65 -15.22
N LEU A 534 -4.29 11.62 -14.55
CA LEU A 534 -5.09 10.51 -14.04
C LEU A 534 -4.86 10.33 -12.55
N THR A 535 -5.92 10.06 -11.79
CA THR A 535 -5.82 9.61 -10.40
C THR A 535 -6.39 8.21 -10.27
N ALA A 536 -5.90 7.42 -9.32
CA ALA A 536 -6.37 6.06 -9.10
C ALA A 536 -6.17 5.62 -7.64
N ALA A 537 -6.86 4.56 -7.20
CA ALA A 537 -6.62 3.99 -5.87
C ALA A 537 -5.22 3.37 -5.75
N TYR A 538 -4.79 2.66 -6.80
CA TYR A 538 -3.46 2.11 -6.95
C TYR A 538 -3.18 1.76 -8.42
N ALA A 539 -1.92 1.45 -8.73
CA ALA A 539 -1.52 1.02 -10.06
C ALA A 539 -0.55 -0.15 -10.02
N LYS A 540 -0.48 -0.85 -11.14
CA LYS A 540 0.56 -1.82 -11.44
C LYS A 540 1.23 -1.45 -12.75
N TYR A 541 2.56 -1.37 -12.76
CA TYR A 541 3.34 -1.18 -13.97
C TYR A 541 4.17 -2.42 -14.23
N ASN A 542 4.02 -3.01 -15.42
CA ASN A 542 4.83 -4.13 -15.86
C ASN A 542 5.90 -3.60 -16.82
N ASP A 543 7.16 -3.60 -16.40
CA ASP A 543 8.27 -3.07 -17.19
C ASP A 543 8.61 -3.97 -18.39
N THR A 544 8.30 -5.27 -18.31
CA THR A 544 8.49 -6.20 -19.43
C THR A 544 7.52 -5.92 -20.57
N THR A 545 6.23 -5.71 -20.25
CA THR A 545 5.20 -5.44 -21.27
C THR A 545 5.00 -3.94 -21.55
N GLN A 546 5.56 -3.07 -20.71
CA GLN A 546 5.42 -1.62 -20.75
C GLN A 546 3.95 -1.17 -20.70
N GLN A 547 3.21 -1.77 -19.76
CA GLN A 547 1.82 -1.48 -19.52
C GLN A 547 1.62 -1.00 -18.09
N LEU A 548 0.94 0.14 -17.95
CA LEU A 548 0.49 0.67 -16.68
C LEU A 548 -1.01 0.40 -16.53
N THR A 549 -1.40 -0.39 -15.53
CA THR A 549 -2.80 -0.61 -15.19
C THR A 549 -3.18 0.23 -13.98
N LEU A 550 -4.15 1.13 -14.16
CA LEU A 550 -4.75 1.92 -13.08
C LEU A 550 -6.01 1.23 -12.58
N TYR A 551 -6.15 1.10 -11.26
CA TYR A 551 -7.29 0.43 -10.64
C TYR A 551 -8.25 1.43 -10.00
N PRO A 552 -9.56 1.16 -10.06
CA PRO A 552 -10.61 2.12 -9.73
C PRO A 552 -10.66 2.51 -8.25
N PRO A 553 -11.29 3.67 -7.92
CA PRO A 553 -11.83 4.64 -8.89
C PRO A 553 -10.72 5.33 -9.68
N VAL A 554 -10.93 5.51 -11.00
CA VAL A 554 -9.97 6.22 -11.86
C VAL A 554 -10.62 7.48 -12.42
N ASP A 555 -10.05 8.63 -12.09
CA ASP A 555 -10.45 9.91 -12.68
C ASP A 555 -9.43 10.35 -13.72
N TYR A 556 -9.92 10.84 -14.84
CA TYR A 556 -9.14 11.32 -15.98
C TYR A 556 -9.49 12.78 -16.26
N LYS A 557 -8.49 13.58 -16.58
CA LYS A 557 -8.64 14.93 -17.09
C LYS A 557 -7.51 15.25 -18.07
N ASP A 558 -7.84 15.77 -19.24
CA ASP A 558 -6.83 16.30 -20.16
C ASP A 558 -6.85 17.82 -20.31
N ASN A 559 -5.81 18.34 -20.97
CA ASN A 559 -5.67 19.76 -21.28
C ASN A 559 -6.65 20.28 -22.37
N GLN A 560 -7.48 19.42 -22.95
CA GLN A 560 -8.57 19.79 -23.86
C GLN A 560 -9.91 19.93 -23.13
N GLY A 561 -9.93 19.71 -21.82
CA GLY A 561 -11.15 19.78 -21.02
C GLY A 561 -11.97 18.49 -21.03
N THR A 562 -11.47 17.41 -21.65
CA THR A 562 -12.10 16.09 -21.54
C THR A 562 -11.89 15.57 -20.13
N THR A 563 -12.97 15.10 -19.53
CA THR A 563 -12.93 14.41 -18.23
C THR A 563 -13.56 13.04 -18.37
N ALA A 564 -13.08 12.07 -17.59
CA ALA A 564 -13.70 10.77 -17.56
C ALA A 564 -13.57 10.13 -16.17
N HIS A 565 -14.54 9.27 -15.84
CA HIS A 565 -14.55 8.49 -14.61
C HIS A 565 -14.71 7.00 -14.96
N PHE A 566 -13.89 6.15 -14.35
CA PHE A 566 -13.92 4.71 -14.56
C PHE A 566 -14.03 3.95 -13.23
N ASP A 567 -15.10 3.15 -13.12
CA ASP A 567 -15.31 2.19 -12.02
C ASP A 567 -14.61 0.83 -12.26
N ALA A 568 -13.99 0.67 -13.43
CA ALA A 568 -13.23 -0.51 -13.81
C ALA A 568 -11.75 -0.14 -14.06
N PRO A 569 -10.83 -1.12 -13.97
CA PRO A 569 -9.43 -0.87 -14.29
C PRO A 569 -9.24 -0.42 -15.74
N ILE A 570 -8.31 0.49 -15.96
CA ILE A 570 -7.87 0.91 -17.29
C ILE A 570 -6.39 0.57 -17.49
N VAL A 571 -6.01 0.31 -18.74
CA VAL A 571 -4.64 0.00 -19.14
C VAL A 571 -4.13 1.12 -20.05
N ILE A 572 -2.95 1.62 -19.73
CA ILE A 572 -2.22 2.66 -20.44
C ILE A 572 -0.97 2.04 -21.04
N GLY A 573 -0.82 2.15 -22.36
CA GLY A 573 0.42 1.82 -23.04
C GLY A 573 1.48 2.88 -22.78
N THR A 574 2.68 2.48 -22.35
CA THR A 574 3.79 3.40 -22.08
C THR A 574 4.92 3.27 -23.11
N LYS A 575 4.70 2.55 -24.22
CA LYS A 575 5.65 2.53 -25.33
C LYS A 575 5.44 3.76 -26.20
N GLU A 576 6.53 4.22 -26.79
CA GLU A 576 6.50 5.27 -27.81
C GLU A 576 5.62 4.82 -28.99
N GLY A 577 4.62 5.63 -29.33
CA GLY A 577 3.65 5.37 -30.40
C GLY A 577 2.49 4.42 -30.01
N GLU A 578 2.47 3.89 -28.78
CA GLU A 578 1.38 3.07 -28.24
C GLU A 578 0.64 3.80 -27.09
N GLU A 579 0.57 5.14 -27.11
CA GLU A 579 -0.06 6.01 -26.08
C GLU A 579 -1.59 5.88 -26.05
N THR A 580 -2.03 4.64 -25.86
CA THR A 580 -3.41 4.16 -25.85
C THR A 580 -3.90 4.05 -24.42
N ILE A 581 -5.16 4.38 -24.23
CA ILE A 581 -5.92 4.09 -23.01
C ILE A 581 -7.02 3.12 -23.41
N SER A 582 -7.09 1.98 -22.72
CA SER A 582 -8.13 0.98 -22.94
C SER A 582 -8.75 0.57 -21.61
N GLY A 583 -10.06 0.37 -21.61
CA GLY A 583 -10.84 0.05 -20.41
C GLY A 583 -12.25 -0.36 -20.79
N VAL A 584 -13.00 -0.90 -19.84
CA VAL A 584 -14.40 -1.31 -20.03
C VAL A 584 -15.28 -0.52 -19.07
N GLY A 585 -16.31 0.15 -19.59
CA GLY A 585 -17.19 1.00 -18.79
C GLY A 585 -16.61 2.39 -18.52
N GLY A 586 -17.35 3.21 -17.79
CA GLY A 586 -17.01 4.60 -17.46
C GLY A 586 -17.84 5.64 -18.21
N THR A 587 -17.75 6.88 -17.75
CA THR A 587 -18.40 8.06 -18.36
C THR A 587 -17.33 9.02 -18.86
N ILE A 588 -17.44 9.48 -20.10
CA ILE A 588 -16.55 10.47 -20.69
C ILE A 588 -17.37 11.71 -21.00
N GLU A 589 -16.94 12.86 -20.49
CA GLU A 589 -17.53 14.18 -20.75
C GLU A 589 -16.50 15.04 -21.48
N GLY A 590 -16.91 15.69 -22.57
CA GLY A 590 -16.04 16.58 -23.32
C GLY A 590 -16.83 17.46 -24.29
N THR A 591 -16.26 18.60 -24.65
CA THR A 591 -16.80 19.50 -25.67
C THR A 591 -16.21 19.16 -27.02
N ARG A 592 -17.08 18.82 -28.00
CA ARG A 592 -16.68 18.67 -29.39
C ARG A 592 -16.78 20.03 -30.07
N GLU A 593 -15.67 20.53 -30.61
CA GLU A 593 -15.71 21.64 -31.56
C GLU A 593 -16.42 21.11 -32.83
N GLU A 594 -17.61 21.63 -33.13
CA GLU A 594 -18.23 21.41 -34.44
C GLU A 594 -17.38 22.18 -35.47
N GLU A 595 -16.73 21.45 -36.38
CA GLU A 595 -16.16 22.06 -37.58
C GLU A 595 -17.28 22.85 -38.28
N GLU A 596 -17.15 24.18 -38.30
CA GLU A 596 -17.97 25.03 -39.16
C GLU A 596 -17.75 24.57 -40.60
N THR A 597 -18.71 23.81 -41.11
CA THR A 597 -18.78 23.45 -42.53
C THR A 597 -18.89 24.75 -43.29
N SER A 598 -17.76 25.19 -43.84
CA SER A 598 -17.63 26.42 -44.59
C SER A 598 -18.54 26.30 -45.81
N LYS A 599 -19.72 26.92 -45.75
CA LYS A 599 -20.58 27.09 -46.92
C LYS A 599 -19.78 27.89 -47.95
N SER A 600 -19.43 27.22 -49.03
CA SER A 600 -18.88 27.80 -50.24
C SER A 600 -19.73 28.98 -50.71
N SER A 601 -19.17 30.19 -50.64
CA SER A 601 -19.65 31.37 -51.36
C SER A 601 -19.47 31.17 -52.87
N PRO A 602 -20.50 31.41 -53.71
CA PRO A 602 -20.32 31.50 -55.15
C PRO A 602 -19.70 32.85 -55.56
N SER A 603 -18.84 32.76 -56.57
CA SER A 603 -18.07 33.83 -57.20
C SER A 603 -18.95 34.95 -57.82
N PRO A 604 -18.46 36.21 -57.91
CA PRO A 604 -19.28 37.36 -58.27
C PRO A 604 -19.31 37.58 -59.80
N SER A 605 -20.49 37.87 -60.34
CA SER A 605 -20.65 38.46 -61.67
C SER A 605 -21.23 39.87 -61.55
N ASN A 606 -20.46 40.80 -62.12
CA ASN A 606 -20.74 42.23 -62.28
C ASN A 606 -22.11 42.53 -62.91
N SER A 607 -22.78 43.60 -62.45
CA SER A 607 -23.27 44.71 -63.31
C SER A 607 -23.98 45.82 -62.47
N THR A 608 -23.23 46.87 -62.14
CA THR A 608 -23.39 48.26 -62.65
C THR A 608 -24.76 48.99 -62.65
N LEU A 609 -24.78 50.17 -62.01
CA LEU A 609 -25.62 51.42 -62.20
C LEU A 609 -27.14 51.29 -61.89
N LEU A 610 -27.84 52.11 -61.08
CA LEU A 610 -27.83 53.57 -60.78
C LEU A 610 -28.76 53.88 -59.55
N PRO A 611 -28.79 55.12 -59.00
CA PRO A 611 -29.35 55.49 -57.70
C PRO A 611 -30.70 56.28 -57.77
N PRO A 612 -31.07 57.11 -56.77
CA PRO A 612 -32.02 56.84 -55.70
C PRO A 612 -33.38 57.55 -55.89
N ALA A 613 -34.40 57.18 -55.12
CA ALA A 613 -35.60 58.01 -54.97
C ALA A 613 -36.07 58.08 -53.50
N LYS A 614 -35.95 59.31 -52.98
CA LYS A 614 -36.60 59.83 -51.78
C LYS A 614 -38.13 59.76 -51.91
N GLY A 615 -38.79 59.63 -50.75
CA GLY A 615 -39.89 60.54 -50.41
C GLY A 615 -41.29 59.93 -50.29
N GLY A 616 -41.70 59.73 -49.04
CA GLY A 616 -43.02 59.93 -48.44
C GLY A 616 -44.29 59.97 -49.31
N ASN A 617 -45.32 59.22 -48.90
CA ASN A 617 -46.47 59.79 -48.17
C ASN A 617 -47.60 58.76 -47.95
N LYS A 618 -48.06 58.76 -46.71
CA LYS A 618 -49.44 58.67 -46.19
C LYS A 618 -50.42 57.49 -46.53
N PRO A 619 -51.37 57.23 -45.60
CA PRO A 619 -52.29 56.07 -45.51
C PRO A 619 -53.70 56.46 -46.07
N PRO A 620 -54.88 55.87 -45.71
CA PRO A 620 -55.24 54.75 -44.80
C PRO A 620 -56.38 53.79 -45.28
N GLY A 621 -56.75 52.84 -44.41
CA GLY A 621 -58.05 52.13 -44.39
C GLY A 621 -57.89 50.63 -44.59
N LYS A 622 -58.36 49.71 -43.73
CA LYS A 622 -59.40 49.72 -42.69
C LYS A 622 -58.97 48.86 -41.51
#